data_AF-A0A0F9RL54-F1
#
_entry.id   AF-A0A0F9RL54-F1
#
_cell.length_a   1.000
_cell.length_b   1.000
_cell.length_c   1.000
_cell.angle_alpha   90.00
_cell.angle_beta   90.00
_cell.angle_gamma   90.00
#
_symmetry.space_group_name_H-M   'P 1'
#
loop_
_entity.id
_entity.type
_entity.pdbx_description
1 polymer ?
#
loop_
_entity_poly.entity_id
_entity_poly.type
_entity_poly.pdbx_seq_one_letter_code
_entity_poly.pdbx_strand_id
1 'polypeptide(L)' 'ANKLLGNLQPYVAASTGSACNSDMVLISHVLKAIGLTDDQAASSLRISLGRFSDEQQIKQAVASIKLAI' A
#
# COMPACT_ATOMS: atom_id res chain seq x y z
N ALA A 1 3.41 1.15 -7.54
CA ALA A 1 2.59 0.45 -6.52
C ALA A 1 1.19 0.02 -7.00
N ASN A 2 0.53 0.75 -7.90
CA ASN A 2 -0.87 0.45 -8.30
C ASN A 2 -1.11 -0.96 -8.87
N LYS A 3 -0.19 -1.47 -9.71
CA LYS A 3 -0.27 -2.84 -10.24
C LYS A 3 -0.26 -3.89 -9.14
N LEU A 4 0.62 -3.71 -8.14
CA LEU A 4 0.69 -4.59 -6.97
C LEU A 4 -0.61 -4.53 -6.16
N LEU A 5 -1.18 -3.33 -5.95
CA LEU A 5 -2.47 -3.18 -5.27
C LEU A 5 -3.60 -3.91 -6.01
N GLY A 6 -3.63 -3.86 -7.34
CA GLY A 6 -4.58 -4.62 -8.15
C GLY A 6 -4.45 -6.14 -7.98
N ASN A 7 -3.21 -6.65 -7.94
CA ASN A 7 -2.95 -8.08 -7.75
C ASN A 7 -3.31 -8.60 -6.35
N LEU A 8 -3.35 -7.71 -5.35
CA LEU A 8 -3.63 -8.05 -3.96
C LEU A 8 -5.14 -8.15 -3.66
N GLN A 9 -5.98 -7.53 -4.48
CA GLN A 9 -7.43 -7.56 -4.30
C GLN A 9 -8.05 -8.86 -4.82
N PRO A 10 -9.14 -9.36 -4.19
CA PRO A 10 -9.87 -8.79 -3.04
C PRO A 10 -9.32 -9.22 -1.66
N TYR A 11 -8.20 -9.95 -1.62
CA TYR A 11 -7.73 -10.63 -0.41
C TYR A 11 -7.02 -9.72 0.60
N VAL A 12 -6.40 -8.64 0.13
CA VAL A 12 -5.70 -7.66 0.97
C VAL A 12 -6.14 -6.25 0.57
N ALA A 13 -6.70 -5.51 1.52
CA ALA A 13 -6.99 -4.09 1.36
C ALA A 13 -5.75 -3.26 1.76
N ALA A 14 -5.26 -2.42 0.85
CA ALA A 14 -4.12 -1.53 1.09
C ALA A 14 -4.30 -0.21 0.33
N SER A 15 -3.42 0.76 0.60
CA SER A 15 -3.46 2.09 -0.03
C SER A 15 -2.13 2.44 -0.70
N THR A 16 -2.18 3.12 -1.83
CA THR A 16 -1.02 3.64 -2.58
C THR A 16 -1.01 5.16 -2.52
N GLY A 17 0.15 5.78 -2.28
CA GLY A 17 0.28 7.24 -2.27
C GLY A 17 -0.29 7.92 -1.02
N SER A 18 -0.87 9.12 -1.19
CA SER A 18 -1.56 9.84 -0.11
C SER A 18 -2.87 9.12 0.26
N ALA A 19 -3.21 9.11 1.56
CA ALA A 19 -4.34 8.36 2.09
C ALA A 19 -5.73 8.80 1.59
N CYS A 20 -5.82 9.88 0.81
CA CYS A 20 -7.08 10.54 0.44
C CYS A 20 -7.52 10.16 -0.98
N ASN A 21 -8.75 9.67 -1.06
CA ASN A 21 -9.48 9.29 -2.25
C ASN A 21 -9.95 10.53 -3.05
N SER A 22 -9.00 11.31 -3.56
CA SER A 22 -9.26 12.24 -4.66
C SER A 22 -8.76 11.57 -5.93
N ASP A 23 -9.50 11.64 -7.04
CA ASP A 23 -9.19 11.01 -8.35
C ASP A 23 -7.83 11.44 -8.98
N MET A 24 -6.98 12.08 -8.21
CA MET A 24 -5.65 12.52 -8.54
C MET A 24 -4.65 11.65 -7.77
N VAL A 25 -3.90 10.79 -8.49
CA VAL A 25 -2.80 10.01 -7.92
C VAL A 25 -1.65 10.97 -7.58
N LEU A 26 -1.80 11.65 -6.44
CA LEU A 26 -0.81 12.59 -5.95
C LEU A 26 0.22 11.85 -5.10
N ILE A 27 1.49 12.02 -5.47
CA ILE A 27 2.63 11.56 -4.68
C ILE A 27 2.47 12.10 -3.26
N SER A 28 2.68 11.24 -2.27
CA SER A 28 2.54 11.63 -0.86
C SER A 28 3.51 12.74 -0.49
N HIS A 29 2.98 13.91 -0.10
CA HIS A 29 3.78 15.04 0.37
C HIS A 29 4.63 14.68 1.60
N VAL A 30 4.17 13.73 2.43
CA VAL A 30 4.94 13.22 3.57
C VAL A 30 6.16 12.42 3.08
N LEU A 31 5.99 11.54 2.08
CA LEU A 31 7.11 10.78 1.53
C LEU A 31 8.15 11.69 0.87
N LYS A 32 7.70 12.78 0.24
CA LYS A 32 8.59 13.83 -0.28
C LYS A 32 9.33 14.55 0.85
N ALA A 33 8.63 14.93 1.93
CA ALA A 33 9.23 15.64 3.06
C ALA A 33 10.31 14.83 3.80
N ILE A 34 10.19 13.49 3.82
CA ILE A 34 11.22 12.60 4.38
C ILE A 34 12.34 12.24 3.37
N GLY A 35 12.33 12.84 2.18
CA GLY A 35 13.43 12.77 1.22
C GLY A 35 13.33 11.69 0.14
N LEU A 36 12.18 11.02 -0.04
CA LEU A 36 12.02 10.06 -1.14
C LEU A 36 11.98 10.77 -2.50
N THR A 37 12.55 10.11 -3.52
CA THR A 37 12.34 10.49 -4.91
C THR A 37 10.89 10.22 -5.34
N ASP A 38 10.47 10.80 -6.47
CA ASP A 38 9.14 10.57 -7.01
C ASP A 38 8.89 9.09 -7.31
N ASP A 39 9.89 8.40 -7.86
CA ASP A 39 9.81 6.96 -8.15
C ASP A 39 9.66 6.10 -6.89
N GLN A 40 10.40 6.43 -5.84
CA GLN A 40 10.32 5.72 -4.56
C GLN A 40 8.96 5.98 -3.89
N ALA A 41 8.49 7.23 -3.90
CA ALA A 41 7.22 7.59 -3.31
C ALA A 41 6.03 6.98 -4.10
N ALA A 42 6.11 6.92 -5.43
CA ALA A 42 5.12 6.25 -6.30
C ALA A 42 5.16 4.71 -6.19
N SER A 43 6.27 4.16 -5.71
CA SER A 43 6.45 2.73 -5.45
C SER A 43 6.11 2.32 -4.01
N SER A 44 5.60 3.24 -3.19
CA SER A 44 5.25 2.97 -1.80
C SER A 44 3.84 2.37 -1.64
N LEU A 45 3.69 1.40 -0.73
CA LEU A 45 2.43 0.77 -0.35
C LEU A 45 2.24 0.91 1.18
N ARG A 46 1.07 1.39 1.61
CA ARG A 46 0.72 1.49 3.03
C ARG A 46 -0.30 0.41 3.41
N ILE A 47 0.08 -0.40 4.39
CA ILE A 47 -0.77 -1.42 5.03
C ILE A 47 -1.00 -0.98 6.47
N SER A 48 -2.26 -0.91 6.88
CA SER A 48 -2.65 -0.54 8.23
C SER A 48 -3.43 -1.70 8.86
N LEU A 49 -3.15 -1.97 10.13
CA LEU A 49 -3.90 -2.94 10.93
C LEU A 49 -4.93 -2.21 11.79
N GLY A 50 -6.01 -2.89 12.15
CA GLY A 50 -7.08 -2.37 13.00
C GLY A 50 -7.39 -3.28 14.17
N ARG A 51 -8.37 -2.90 15.00
CA ARG A 51 -8.83 -3.68 16.17
C ARG A 51 -9.20 -5.13 15.82
N PHE A 52 -9.68 -5.35 14.60
CA PHE A 52 -10.15 -6.65 14.12
C PHE A 52 -9.12 -7.38 13.23
N SER A 53 -7.88 -6.88 13.17
CA SER A 53 -6.79 -7.58 12.50
C SER A 53 -6.25 -8.69 13.40
N ASP A 54 -6.11 -9.89 12.85
CA ASP A 54 -5.51 -11.04 13.54
C ASP A 54 -4.20 -11.52 12.87
N GLU A 55 -3.47 -12.39 13.57
CA GLU A 55 -2.18 -12.91 13.10
C GLU A 55 -2.31 -13.74 11.81
N GLN A 56 -3.43 -14.44 11.62
CA GLN A 56 -3.66 -15.27 10.43
C GLN A 56 -3.86 -14.38 9.20
N GLN A 57 -4.63 -13.30 9.33
CA GLN A 57 -4.80 -12.29 8.28
C GLN A 57 -3.47 -11.63 7.91
N ILE A 58 -2.60 -11.35 8.89
CA ILE A 58 -1.25 -10.81 8.63
C ILE A 58 -0.41 -11.81 7.85
N LYS A 59 -0.38 -13.08 8.26
CA LYS A 59 0.35 -14.15 7.55
C LYS A 59 -0.15 -14.32 6.12
N GLN A 60 -1.47 -14.27 5.93
CA GLN A 60 -2.08 -14.31 4.60
C GLN A 60 -1.65 -13.11 3.75
N ALA A 61 -1.69 -11.90 4.31
CA ALA A 61 -1.26 -10.70 3.59
C ALA A 61 0.21 -10.77 3.15
N VAL A 62 1.10 -11.24 4.04
CA VAL A 62 2.52 -11.44 3.72
C VAL A 62 2.71 -12.44 2.58
N ALA A 63 2.00 -13.58 2.62
CA ALA A 63 2.06 -14.58 1.56
C ALA A 63 1.57 -14.03 0.21
N SER A 64 0.44 -13.32 0.21
CA SER A 64 -0.10 -12.69 -1.00
C SER A 64 0.84 -11.64 -1.59
N ILE A 65 1.47 -10.82 -0.75
CA ILE A 65 2.45 -9.81 -1.20
C ILE A 65 3.66 -10.48 -1.85
N LYS A 66 4.19 -11.55 -1.23
CA LYS A 66 5.32 -12.29 -1.82
C LYS A 66 5.01 -12.90 -3.18
N LEU A 67 3.78 -13.35 -3.42
CA LEU A 67 3.37 -13.94 -4.69
C LEU A 67 3.09 -12.89 -5.78
N ALA A 68 2.79 -11.66 -5.38
CA ALA A 68 2.38 -10.59 -6.29
C ALA A 68 3.52 -9.70 -6.81
N ILE A 69 4.75 -9.92 -6.30
CA ILE A 69 6.00 -9.28 -6.72
C ILE A 69 6.78 -10.25 -7.60
#